data_AF-A0A4Y7SZ83-F1
#
_entry.id   AF-A0A4Y7SZ83-F1
#
_cell.length_a   1.000
_cell.length_b   1.000
_cell.length_c   1.000
_cell.angle_alpha   90.00
_cell.angle_beta   90.00
_cell.angle_gamma   90.00
#
_symmetry.space_group_name_H-M   'P 1'
#
loop_
_entity.id
_entity.type
_entity.pdbx_description
1 polymer ?
#
loop_
_entity_poly.entity_id
_entity_poly.type
_entity_poly.pdbx_seq_one_letter_code
_entity_poly.pdbx_strand_id
1 'polypeptide(L)'
;MSSSPPLANPAPFVDTLSSLSRESISIDETVGGIKRQAEGLVNSYYNRFQIVSGLKTDTESFNTRWVEVLLRSRDAASAIAGWYRRFSQVFLSLVSDIQTEQDLKDVVTEFKSFLAEDYPSNRFDLDRISGLKEEFKKIEALVPQESNRVIQVLESATGPNWKDVVKRLQDELVSVKDGCQQIERAFIAYASNL
;
A
#
# COMPACT_ATOMS: atom_id res chain seq x y z
N MET A 1 -24.61 -12.81 -9.19
CA MET A 1 -23.33 -13.22 -9.81
C MET A 1 -22.24 -12.80 -8.86
N SER A 2 -21.62 -13.75 -8.15
CA SER A 2 -20.52 -13.47 -7.23
C SER A 2 -19.24 -13.34 -8.05
N SER A 3 -18.81 -12.11 -8.33
CA SER A 3 -17.44 -11.85 -8.75
C SER A 3 -16.55 -12.08 -7.54
N SER A 4 -15.52 -12.92 -7.65
CA SER A 4 -14.57 -13.15 -6.57
C SER A 4 -14.05 -11.83 -6.00
N PRO A 5 -13.85 -11.72 -4.67
CA PRO A 5 -13.37 -10.49 -4.05
C PRO A 5 -12.04 -10.05 -4.70
N PRO A 6 -11.80 -8.75 -4.94
CA PRO A 6 -10.60 -8.27 -5.61
C PRO A 6 -9.30 -8.77 -4.98
N LEU A 7 -9.28 -8.92 -3.65
CA LEU A 7 -8.13 -9.45 -2.91
C LEU A 7 -7.85 -10.93 -3.18
N ALA A 8 -8.79 -11.70 -3.71
CA ALA A 8 -8.53 -13.08 -4.19
C ALA A 8 -7.77 -13.11 -5.53
N ASN A 9 -7.67 -11.98 -6.23
CA ASN A 9 -6.88 -11.84 -7.46
C ASN A 9 -5.93 -10.63 -7.34
N PRO A 10 -4.82 -10.76 -6.61
CA PRO A 10 -3.95 -9.64 -6.26
C PRO A 10 -3.09 -9.13 -7.42
N ALA A 11 -2.96 -9.90 -8.51
CA ALA A 11 -1.96 -9.67 -9.56
C ALA A 11 -1.94 -8.23 -10.12
N PRO A 12 -3.10 -7.61 -10.47
CA PRO A 12 -3.09 -6.24 -10.98
C PRO A 12 -2.49 -5.23 -9.99
N PHE A 13 -2.73 -5.41 -8.68
CA PHE A 13 -2.22 -4.50 -7.66
C PHE A 13 -0.73 -4.71 -7.41
N VAL A 14 -0.26 -5.96 -7.45
CA VAL A 14 1.16 -6.31 -7.36
C VAL A 14 1.93 -5.75 -8.55
N ASP A 15 1.37 -5.84 -9.75
CA ASP A 15 1.96 -5.30 -10.97
C ASP A 15 2.06 -3.77 -10.93
N THR A 16 1.00 -3.09 -10.45
CA THR A 16 1.02 -1.64 -10.23
C THR A 16 2.13 -1.24 -9.26
N LEU A 17 2.25 -1.89 -8.10
CA LEU A 17 3.29 -1.58 -7.11
C LEU A 17 4.70 -1.82 -7.66
N SER A 18 4.86 -2.89 -8.44
CA SER A 18 6.12 -3.21 -9.11
C SER A 18 6.49 -2.17 -10.17
N SER A 19 5.50 -1.66 -10.94
CA SER A 19 5.73 -0.57 -11.89
C SER A 19 6.15 0.72 -11.19
N LEU A 20 5.42 1.13 -10.15
CA LEU A 20 5.73 2.31 -9.37
C LEU A 20 7.12 2.25 -8.73
N SER A 21 7.55 1.07 -8.27
CA SER A 21 8.91 0.87 -7.75
C SER A 21 9.96 1.10 -8.85
N ARG A 22 9.80 0.48 -10.03
CA ARG A 22 10.72 0.65 -11.17
C ARG A 22 10.79 2.10 -11.65
N GLU A 23 9.64 2.77 -11.74
CA GLU A 23 9.56 4.18 -12.13
C GLU A 23 10.28 5.06 -11.11
N SER A 24 10.07 4.84 -9.81
CA SER A 24 10.74 5.58 -8.74
C SER A 24 12.26 5.44 -8.81
N ILE A 25 12.76 4.21 -9.02
CA ILE A 25 14.20 3.92 -9.18
C ILE A 25 14.76 4.62 -10.43
N SER A 26 14.09 4.49 -11.57
CA SER A 26 14.55 5.08 -12.83
C SER A 26 14.62 6.61 -12.77
N ILE A 27 13.65 7.25 -12.10
CA ILE A 27 13.67 8.69 -11.86
C ILE A 27 14.84 9.04 -10.94
N ASP A 28 15.05 8.31 -9.83
CA ASP A 28 16.14 8.57 -8.89
C ASP A 28 17.52 8.50 -9.56
N GLU A 29 17.77 7.45 -10.34
CA GLU A 29 19.00 7.29 -11.12
C GLU A 29 19.22 8.47 -12.08
N THR A 30 18.14 8.91 -12.75
CA THR A 30 18.17 10.03 -13.69
C THR A 30 18.48 11.34 -12.99
N VAL A 31 17.84 11.61 -11.84
CA VAL A 31 18.08 12.80 -11.02
C VAL A 31 19.52 12.82 -10.51
N GLY A 32 20.03 11.69 -10.02
CA GLY A 32 21.44 11.54 -9.63
C GLY A 32 22.40 11.73 -10.81
N GLY A 33 22.03 11.30 -12.01
CA GLY A 33 22.76 11.57 -13.25
C GLY A 33 22.84 13.06 -13.57
N ILE A 34 21.71 13.77 -13.56
CA ILE A 34 21.63 15.21 -13.83
C ILE A 34 22.46 16.00 -12.82
N LYS A 35 22.38 15.67 -11.53
CA LYS A 35 23.19 16.29 -10.48
C LYS A 35 24.69 16.18 -10.78
N ARG A 36 25.17 14.98 -11.11
CA ARG A 36 26.58 14.74 -11.45
C ARG A 36 27.02 15.51 -12.70
N GLN A 37 26.16 15.61 -13.71
CA GLN A 37 26.45 16.39 -14.91
C GLN A 37 26.55 17.90 -14.60
N ALA A 38 25.65 18.43 -13.78
CA ALA A 38 25.70 19.83 -13.35
C ALA A 38 26.98 20.14 -12.55
N GLU A 39 27.39 19.23 -11.65
CA GLU A 39 28.68 19.32 -10.95
C GLU A 39 29.87 19.31 -11.94
N GLY A 40 29.83 18.44 -12.95
CA GLY A 40 30.86 18.35 -13.99
C GLY A 40 31.01 19.65 -14.80
N LEU A 41 29.91 20.33 -15.10
CA LEU A 41 29.93 21.63 -15.78
C LEU A 41 30.59 22.73 -14.94
N VAL A 42 30.27 22.79 -13.64
CA VAL A 42 30.92 23.73 -12.72
C VAL A 42 32.42 23.46 -12.67
N ASN A 43 32.81 22.21 -12.46
CA ASN A 43 34.22 21.82 -12.35
C ASN A 43 35.03 22.16 -13.61
N SER A 44 34.39 22.10 -14.79
CA SER A 44 35.07 22.30 -16.07
C SER A 44 35.09 23.76 -16.53
N TYR A 45 34.03 24.53 -16.26
CA TYR A 45 33.80 25.81 -16.94
C TYR A 45 33.66 27.02 -16.03
N TYR A 46 33.59 26.85 -14.71
CA TYR A 46 33.30 27.93 -13.75
C TYR A 46 34.19 29.17 -13.93
N ASN A 47 35.49 28.97 -14.15
CA ASN A 47 36.45 30.08 -14.29
C ASN A 47 36.13 31.04 -15.46
N ARG A 48 35.42 30.57 -16.49
CA ARG A 48 35.03 31.38 -17.66
C ARG A 48 33.55 31.69 -17.70
N PHE A 49 32.72 30.78 -17.18
CA PHE A 49 31.26 30.85 -17.26
C PHE A 49 30.64 30.63 -15.89
N GLN A 50 30.83 31.55 -14.96
CA GLN A 50 30.35 31.43 -13.57
C GLN A 50 28.86 31.10 -13.46
N ILE A 51 28.04 31.49 -14.45
CA ILE A 51 26.60 31.17 -14.52
C ILE A 51 26.27 29.68 -14.32
N VAL A 52 27.18 28.76 -14.66
CA VAL A 52 26.96 27.31 -14.49
C VAL A 52 26.80 26.89 -13.01
N SER A 53 27.24 27.70 -12.05
CA SER A 53 27.02 27.42 -10.62
C SER A 53 25.54 27.48 -10.22
N GLY A 54 24.72 28.27 -10.95
CA GLY A 54 23.28 28.32 -10.74
C GLY A 54 22.62 26.97 -11.02
N LEU A 55 22.97 26.34 -12.15
CA LEU A 55 22.45 25.01 -12.53
C LEU A 55 22.76 23.94 -11.47
N LYS A 56 23.98 23.95 -10.91
CA LYS A 56 24.34 23.04 -9.81
C LYS A 56 23.46 23.27 -8.59
N THR A 57 23.27 24.53 -8.19
CA THR A 57 22.47 24.90 -7.02
C THR A 57 21.01 24.43 -7.18
N ASP A 58 20.43 24.67 -8.36
CA ASP A 58 19.04 24.30 -8.64
C ASP A 58 18.84 22.77 -8.65
N THR A 59 19.80 22.04 -9.23
CA THR A 59 19.75 20.57 -9.28
C THR A 59 19.96 19.93 -7.91
N GLU A 60 20.86 20.47 -7.06
CA GLU A 60 21.01 20.03 -5.67
C GLU A 60 19.72 20.27 -4.86
N SER A 61 19.12 21.44 -5.04
CA SER A 61 17.86 21.82 -4.40
C SER A 61 16.72 20.90 -4.83
N PHE A 62 16.63 20.57 -6.12
CA PHE A 62 15.66 19.61 -6.64
C PHE A 62 15.90 18.20 -6.08
N ASN A 63 17.14 17.69 -6.13
CA ASN A 63 17.49 16.36 -5.63
C ASN A 63 17.12 16.19 -4.15
N THR A 64 17.33 17.22 -3.33
CA THR A 64 16.95 17.19 -1.91
C THR A 64 15.43 16.99 -1.74
N ARG A 65 14.61 17.75 -2.48
CA ARG A 65 13.15 17.59 -2.44
C ARG A 65 12.69 16.24 -2.99
N TRP A 66 13.35 15.74 -4.02
CA TRP A 66 13.05 14.44 -4.62
C TRP A 66 13.28 13.31 -3.62
N VAL A 67 14.45 13.27 -2.98
CA VAL A 67 14.78 12.27 -1.94
C VAL A 67 13.79 12.34 -0.78
N GLU A 68 13.42 13.55 -0.32
CA GLU A 68 12.43 13.71 0.74
C GLU A 68 11.08 13.07 0.37
N VAL A 69 10.61 13.30 -0.85
CA VAL A 69 9.34 12.75 -1.32
C VAL A 69 9.40 11.22 -1.50
N LEU A 70 10.53 10.67 -1.97
CA LEU A 70 10.75 9.22 -2.03
C LEU A 70 10.76 8.56 -0.66
N LEU A 71 11.39 9.18 0.34
CA LEU A 71 11.39 8.64 1.71
C LEU A 71 9.97 8.62 2.29
N ARG A 72 9.16 9.65 2.02
CA ARG A 72 7.76 9.67 2.45
C ARG A 72 6.92 8.60 1.76
N SER A 73 7.12 8.33 0.47
CA SER A 73 6.41 7.24 -0.22
C SER A 73 6.83 5.87 0.30
N ARG A 74 8.12 5.69 0.61
CA ARG A 74 8.66 4.48 1.26
C ARG A 74 8.01 4.21 2.62
N ASP A 75 7.91 5.25 3.44
CA ASP A 75 7.32 5.14 4.79
C ASP A 75 5.80 4.87 4.70
N ALA A 76 5.11 5.50 3.76
CA ALA A 76 3.71 5.21 3.46
C ALA A 76 3.49 3.76 3.02
N ALA A 77 4.32 3.25 2.10
CA ALA A 77 4.26 1.85 1.66
C ALA A 77 4.48 0.88 2.83
N SER A 78 5.43 1.18 3.72
CA SER A 78 5.68 0.37 4.92
C SER A 78 4.49 0.35 5.88
N ALA A 79 3.82 1.51 6.07
CA ALA A 79 2.62 1.59 6.90
C ALA A 79 1.44 0.81 6.30
N ILE A 80 1.24 0.89 4.98
CA ILE A 80 0.20 0.12 4.27
C ILE A 80 0.51 -1.38 4.32
N ALA A 81 1.77 -1.80 4.18
CA ALA A 81 2.15 -3.20 4.36
C ALA A 81 1.79 -3.70 5.77
N GLY A 82 2.05 -2.90 6.81
CA GLY A 82 1.61 -3.20 8.17
C GLY A 82 0.10 -3.38 8.31
N TRP A 83 -0.68 -2.57 7.59
CA TRP A 83 -2.14 -2.66 7.54
C TRP A 83 -2.62 -3.98 6.93
N TYR A 84 -2.08 -4.37 5.78
CA TYR A 84 -2.37 -5.64 5.12
C TYR A 84 -1.96 -6.85 5.97
N ARG A 85 -0.80 -6.76 6.66
CA ARG A 85 -0.36 -7.79 7.59
C ARG A 85 -1.37 -7.96 8.73
N ARG A 86 -1.76 -6.87 9.39
CA ARG A 86 -2.72 -6.90 10.50
C ARG A 86 -4.08 -7.44 10.03
N PHE A 87 -4.56 -6.99 8.88
CA PHE A 87 -5.81 -7.50 8.30
C PHE A 87 -5.75 -9.02 8.07
N SER A 88 -4.72 -9.52 7.39
CA SER A 88 -4.60 -10.92 7.01
C SER A 88 -4.26 -11.87 8.16
N GLN A 89 -3.44 -11.43 9.12
CA GLN A 89 -2.94 -12.28 10.21
C GLN A 89 -3.78 -12.21 11.48
N VAL A 90 -4.47 -11.08 11.71
CA VAL A 90 -5.32 -10.89 12.90
C VAL A 90 -6.77 -11.03 12.49
N PHE A 91 -7.30 -10.12 11.67
CA PHE A 91 -8.74 -10.03 11.42
C PHE A 91 -9.29 -11.22 10.62
N LEU A 92 -8.64 -11.61 9.52
CA LEU A 92 -9.09 -12.80 8.77
C LEU A 92 -8.92 -14.10 9.58
N SER A 93 -7.96 -14.13 10.50
CA SER A 93 -7.79 -15.27 11.42
C SER A 93 -8.93 -15.35 12.44
N LEU A 94 -9.45 -14.22 12.96
CA LEU A 94 -10.61 -14.22 13.85
C LEU A 94 -11.84 -14.92 13.22
N VAL A 95 -12.05 -14.74 11.91
CA VAL A 95 -13.15 -15.42 11.18
C VAL A 95 -12.94 -16.95 11.16
N SER A 96 -11.68 -17.40 11.12
CA SER A 96 -11.34 -18.83 11.14
C SER A 96 -11.64 -19.48 12.49
N ASP A 97 -11.69 -18.68 13.56
CA ASP A 97 -11.87 -19.15 14.95
C ASP A 97 -13.34 -19.13 15.41
N ILE A 98 -14.29 -18.73 14.56
CA ILE A 98 -15.72 -18.68 14.90
C ILE A 98 -16.26 -20.10 15.15
N GLN A 99 -16.72 -20.37 16.38
CA GLN A 99 -17.33 -21.66 16.79
C GLN A 99 -18.76 -21.50 17.30
N THR A 100 -19.12 -20.30 17.73
CA THR A 100 -20.41 -19.94 18.32
C THR A 100 -21.02 -18.71 17.67
N GLU A 101 -22.32 -18.48 17.88
CA GLU A 101 -22.98 -17.23 17.45
C GLU A 101 -22.46 -16.00 18.20
N GLN A 102 -21.89 -16.19 19.41
CA GLN A 102 -21.26 -15.10 20.14
C GLN A 102 -19.95 -14.69 19.47
N ASP A 103 -19.11 -15.66 19.09
CA ASP A 103 -17.86 -15.38 18.36
C ASP A 103 -18.15 -14.59 17.08
N LEU A 104 -19.20 -14.95 16.36
CA LEU A 104 -19.62 -14.21 15.16
C LEU A 104 -19.89 -12.73 15.45
N LYS A 105 -20.63 -12.43 16.53
CA LYS A 105 -20.95 -11.04 16.93
C LYS A 105 -19.70 -10.29 17.36
N ASP A 106 -18.80 -10.96 18.06
CA ASP A 106 -17.53 -10.40 18.52
C ASP A 106 -16.65 -10.07 17.32
N VAL A 107 -16.52 -10.98 16.34
CA VAL A 107 -15.80 -10.73 15.09
C VAL A 107 -16.37 -9.55 14.32
N VAL A 108 -17.70 -9.45 14.19
CA VAL A 108 -18.33 -8.28 13.54
C VAL A 108 -17.96 -6.98 14.27
N THR A 109 -17.92 -7.00 15.60
CA THR A 109 -17.55 -5.84 16.42
C THR A 109 -16.09 -5.45 16.20
N GLU A 110 -15.17 -6.41 16.18
CA GLU A 110 -13.75 -6.18 15.92
C GLU A 110 -13.51 -5.60 14.52
N PHE A 111 -14.19 -6.12 13.48
CA PHE A 111 -14.08 -5.56 12.13
C PHE A 111 -14.64 -4.13 12.05
N LYS A 112 -15.74 -3.82 12.75
CA LYS A 112 -16.27 -2.44 12.82
C LYS A 112 -15.30 -1.50 13.53
N SER A 113 -14.63 -1.96 14.59
CA SER A 113 -13.58 -1.21 15.29
C SER A 113 -12.40 -0.91 14.37
N PHE A 114 -11.93 -1.92 13.64
CA PHE A 114 -10.87 -1.78 12.63
C PHE A 114 -11.21 -0.77 11.53
N LEU A 115 -12.45 -0.79 11.04
CA LEU A 115 -12.94 0.14 10.03
C LEU A 115 -13.05 1.59 10.52
N ALA A 116 -13.07 1.83 11.84
CA ALA A 116 -13.10 3.16 12.42
C ALA A 116 -11.70 3.79 12.54
N GLU A 117 -10.64 3.05 12.26
CA GLU A 117 -9.27 3.56 12.27
C GLU A 117 -8.95 4.37 11.01
N ASP A 118 -8.05 5.35 11.15
CA ASP A 118 -7.59 6.15 10.01
C ASP A 118 -6.71 5.34 9.05
N TYR A 119 -6.89 5.59 7.76
CA TYR A 119 -6.01 5.05 6.70
C TYR A 119 -4.53 5.36 6.99
N PRO A 120 -3.65 4.34 7.06
CA PRO A 120 -2.22 4.53 7.30
C PRO A 120 -1.55 5.57 6.38
N SER A 121 -1.93 5.59 5.09
CA SER A 121 -1.34 6.51 4.12
C SER A 121 -1.58 7.99 4.42
N ASN A 122 -2.65 8.34 5.15
CA ASN A 122 -2.98 9.72 5.50
C ASN A 122 -1.95 10.38 6.44
N ARG A 123 -1.06 9.60 7.05
CA ARG A 123 0.02 10.11 7.92
C ARG A 123 1.17 10.74 7.14
N PHE A 124 1.18 10.59 5.81
CA PHE A 124 2.29 11.00 4.95
C PHE A 124 1.81 11.99 3.90
N ASP A 125 2.54 13.10 3.75
CA ASP A 125 2.29 14.07 2.68
C ASP A 125 2.93 13.59 1.37
N LEU A 126 2.08 13.05 0.49
CA LEU A 126 2.40 12.55 -0.84
C LEU A 126 1.89 13.48 -1.96
N ASP A 127 1.54 14.73 -1.66
CA ASP A 127 0.88 15.62 -2.63
C ASP A 127 1.74 15.95 -3.85
N ARG A 128 3.07 15.90 -3.69
CA ARG A 128 4.04 16.11 -4.76
C ARG A 128 4.21 14.92 -5.71
N ILE A 129 3.63 13.77 -5.36
CA ILE A 129 3.60 12.53 -6.15
C ILE A 129 2.17 12.00 -6.22
N SER A 130 1.24 12.88 -6.61
CA SER A 130 -0.20 12.62 -6.60
C SER A 130 -0.61 11.35 -7.35
N GLY A 131 0.04 11.00 -8.47
CA GLY A 131 -0.22 9.74 -9.18
C GLY A 131 0.03 8.51 -8.30
N LEU A 132 1.16 8.47 -7.59
CA LEU A 132 1.48 7.39 -6.66
C LEU A 132 0.52 7.38 -5.47
N LYS A 133 0.22 8.56 -4.91
CA LYS A 133 -0.73 8.73 -3.81
C LYS A 133 -2.08 8.09 -4.14
N GLU A 134 -2.62 8.34 -5.33
CA GLU A 134 -3.90 7.79 -5.74
C GLU A 134 -3.87 6.27 -5.92
N GLU A 135 -2.79 5.71 -6.48
CA GLU A 135 -2.64 4.25 -6.56
C GLU A 135 -2.52 3.59 -5.19
N PHE A 136 -1.77 4.19 -4.26
CA PHE A 136 -1.68 3.69 -2.88
C PHE A 136 -3.05 3.68 -2.20
N LYS A 137 -3.81 4.76 -2.33
CA LYS A 137 -5.17 4.84 -1.78
C LYS A 137 -6.13 3.81 -2.38
N LYS A 138 -6.07 3.59 -3.70
CA LYS A 138 -6.90 2.57 -4.38
C LYS A 138 -6.63 1.18 -3.81
N ILE A 139 -5.36 0.83 -3.64
CA ILE A 139 -4.96 -0.47 -3.12
C ILE A 139 -5.34 -0.57 -1.63
N GLU A 140 -4.98 0.43 -0.82
CA GLU A 140 -5.30 0.49 0.61
C GLU A 140 -6.82 0.37 0.88
N ALA A 141 -7.67 0.93 0.01
CA ALA A 141 -9.12 0.85 0.10
C ALA A 141 -9.71 -0.57 -0.09
N LEU A 142 -8.94 -1.52 -0.60
CA LEU A 142 -9.39 -2.91 -0.74
C LEU A 142 -9.64 -3.58 0.61
N VAL A 143 -8.85 -3.24 1.63
CA VAL A 143 -8.98 -3.78 2.99
C VAL A 143 -10.33 -3.41 3.63
N PRO A 144 -10.74 -2.13 3.69
CA PRO A 144 -12.05 -1.78 4.22
C PRO A 144 -13.23 -2.27 3.36
N GLN A 145 -13.05 -2.39 2.03
CA GLN A 145 -14.07 -3.01 1.17
C GLN A 145 -14.31 -4.48 1.55
N GLU A 146 -13.23 -5.24 1.70
CA GLU A 146 -13.32 -6.64 2.10
C GLU A 146 -13.83 -6.79 3.53
N SER A 147 -13.42 -5.91 4.44
CA SER A 147 -13.92 -5.88 5.82
C SER A 147 -15.44 -5.69 5.87
N ASN A 148 -15.98 -4.77 5.08
CA ASN A 148 -17.43 -4.57 4.96
C ASN A 148 -18.13 -5.80 4.37
N ARG A 149 -17.53 -6.46 3.36
CA ARG A 149 -18.07 -7.70 2.80
C ARG A 149 -18.15 -8.80 3.86
N VAL A 150 -17.09 -8.99 4.64
CA VAL A 150 -17.04 -9.95 5.74
C VAL A 150 -18.14 -9.66 6.77
N ILE A 151 -18.26 -8.40 7.22
CA ILE A 151 -19.32 -7.98 8.15
C ILE A 151 -20.71 -8.33 7.59
N GLN A 152 -20.99 -7.96 6.34
CA GLN A 152 -22.30 -8.22 5.72
C GLN A 152 -22.63 -9.71 5.66
N VAL A 153 -21.65 -10.55 5.31
CA VAL A 153 -21.84 -12.01 5.28
C VAL A 153 -22.11 -12.55 6.68
N LEU A 154 -21.33 -12.13 7.68
CA LEU A 154 -21.51 -12.57 9.07
C LEU A 154 -22.86 -12.12 9.65
N GLU A 155 -23.26 -10.85 9.45
CA GLU A 155 -24.55 -10.34 9.91
C GLU A 155 -25.75 -11.05 9.24
N SER A 156 -25.57 -11.55 8.02
CA SER A 156 -26.59 -12.35 7.33
C SER A 156 -26.69 -13.80 7.82
N ALA A 157 -25.68 -14.30 8.53
CA ALA A 157 -25.63 -15.67 9.03
C ALA A 157 -26.55 -15.83 10.25
N THR A 158 -27.81 -16.18 9.99
CA THR A 158 -28.84 -16.31 11.02
C THR A 158 -29.52 -17.69 10.98
N GLY A 159 -30.12 -18.08 12.11
CA GLY A 159 -30.90 -19.31 12.22
C GLY A 159 -30.04 -20.59 12.06
N PRO A 160 -30.65 -21.75 11.79
CA PRO A 160 -29.96 -23.05 11.85
C PRO A 160 -28.81 -23.21 10.84
N ASN A 161 -28.73 -22.35 9.82
CA ASN A 161 -27.75 -22.46 8.73
C ASN A 161 -26.54 -21.53 8.89
N TRP A 162 -26.42 -20.80 10.01
CA TRP A 162 -25.33 -19.83 10.19
C TRP A 162 -23.94 -20.49 10.06
N LYS A 163 -23.79 -21.75 10.51
CA LYS A 163 -22.54 -22.52 10.40
C LYS A 163 -22.12 -22.75 8.96
N ASP A 164 -23.07 -23.01 8.06
CA ASP A 164 -22.77 -23.22 6.64
C ASP A 164 -22.39 -21.90 5.94
N VAL A 165 -22.94 -20.78 6.38
CA VAL A 165 -22.54 -19.44 5.90
C VAL A 165 -21.12 -19.14 6.36
N VAL A 166 -20.81 -19.31 7.65
CA VAL A 166 -19.47 -19.09 8.20
C VAL A 166 -18.44 -19.99 7.54
N LYS A 167 -18.75 -21.28 7.35
CA LYS A 167 -17.83 -22.22 6.69
C LYS A 167 -17.50 -21.80 5.26
N ARG A 168 -18.50 -21.40 4.46
CA ARG A 168 -18.25 -20.89 3.10
C ARG A 168 -17.40 -19.62 3.10
N LEU A 169 -17.65 -18.72 4.05
CA LEU A 169 -16.82 -17.52 4.20
C LEU A 169 -15.37 -17.89 4.54
N GLN A 170 -15.15 -18.83 5.46
CA GLN A 170 -13.82 -19.32 5.81
C GLN A 170 -13.08 -19.89 4.59
N ASP A 171 -13.76 -20.71 3.78
CA ASP A 171 -13.20 -21.28 2.55
C ASP A 171 -12.83 -20.19 1.52
N GLU A 172 -13.68 -19.18 1.33
CA GLU A 172 -13.41 -18.04 0.45
C GLU A 172 -12.21 -17.20 0.91
N LEU A 173 -12.09 -16.98 2.21
CA LEU A 173 -11.07 -16.12 2.82
C LEU A 173 -9.65 -16.69 2.71
N VAL A 174 -9.47 -17.98 2.39
CA VAL A 174 -8.16 -18.58 2.11
C VAL A 174 -7.46 -17.82 0.98
N SER A 175 -8.15 -17.66 -0.15
CA SER A 175 -7.61 -16.94 -1.32
C SER A 175 -7.39 -15.46 -1.07
N VAL A 176 -8.27 -14.83 -0.29
CA VAL A 176 -8.16 -13.43 0.13
C VAL A 176 -6.94 -13.21 1.01
N LYS A 177 -6.67 -14.12 1.94
CA LYS A 177 -5.49 -14.07 2.83
C LYS A 177 -4.21 -14.17 2.03
N ASP A 178 -4.14 -15.10 1.07
CA ASP A 178 -2.99 -15.24 0.18
C ASP A 178 -2.77 -13.98 -0.66
N GLY A 179 -3.82 -13.37 -1.19
CA GLY A 179 -3.69 -12.14 -1.95
C GLY A 179 -3.31 -10.93 -1.11
N CYS A 180 -3.79 -10.83 0.14
CA CYS A 180 -3.32 -9.83 1.09
C CYS A 180 -1.82 -9.95 1.35
N GLN A 181 -1.31 -11.17 1.53
CA GLN A 181 0.12 -11.41 1.74
C GLN A 181 0.96 -11.06 0.51
N GLN A 182 0.44 -11.28 -0.70
CA GLN A 182 1.12 -10.88 -1.93
C GLN A 182 1.21 -9.35 -2.06
N ILE A 183 0.12 -8.63 -1.78
CA ILE A 183 0.11 -7.17 -1.79
C ILE A 183 1.00 -6.61 -0.67
N GLU A 184 0.96 -7.18 0.54
CA GLU A 184 1.87 -6.85 1.62
C GLU A 184 3.34 -6.94 1.17
N ARG A 185 3.73 -8.07 0.58
CA ARG A 185 5.10 -8.28 0.08
C ARG A 185 5.47 -7.29 -1.03
N ALA A 186 4.53 -6.94 -1.90
CA ALA A 186 4.77 -5.95 -2.95
C ALA A 186 5.02 -4.55 -2.37
N PHE A 187 4.28 -4.13 -1.35
CA PHE A 187 4.57 -2.87 -0.64
C PHE A 187 5.91 -2.92 0.11
N ILE A 188 6.26 -4.04 0.74
CA ILE A 188 7.57 -4.23 1.37
C ILE A 188 8.68 -4.13 0.34
N ALA A 189 8.51 -4.75 -0.84
CA ALA A 189 9.47 -4.68 -1.92
C ALA A 189 9.62 -3.25 -2.45
N TYR A 190 8.51 -2.54 -2.67
CA TYR A 190 8.53 -1.12 -3.01
C TYR A 190 9.35 -0.31 -1.99
N ALA A 191 9.07 -0.49 -0.69
CA ALA A 191 9.74 0.24 0.38
C ALA A 191 11.21 -0.16 0.56
N SER A 192 11.59 -1.40 0.25
CA SER A 192 12.98 -1.87 0.44
C SER A 192 13.90 -1.47 -0.71
N ASN A 193 13.34 -1.16 -1.88
CA ASN A 193 14.08 -0.77 -3.07
C ASN A 193 14.40 0.74 -3.12
N LEU A 194 13.85 1.55 -2.19
CA LEU A 194 14.01 3.00 -2.11
C LEU A 194 14.77 3.41 -0.84
#